data_AF-A0A7T8QSX4-F1
#
_entry.id   AF-A0A7T8QSX4-F1
#
_cell.length_a   1.000
_cell.length_b   1.000
_cell.length_c   1.000
_cell.angle_alpha   90.00
_cell.angle_beta   90.00
_cell.angle_gamma   90.00
#
_symmetry.space_group_name_H-M   'P 1'
#
loop_
_entity.id
_entity.type
_entity.pdbx_description
1 polymer ?
#
loop_
_entity_poly.entity_id
_entity_poly.type
_entity_poly.pdbx_seq_one_letter_code
_entity_poly.pdbx_strand_id
1 'polypeptide(L)'
;EWKDYKFTWDPSEYGGVTEIYVPSEHIWLPDIILYNNADGDYIVTTMTKAILHYDGKVVWTPPAIFKSSCEIDVEFFPFDKQTCFLKFGSWSFDGFQ
;
A
#
# COMPACT_ATOMS: atom_id res chain seq x y z
N GLU A 1 -0.04 -3.00 -5.89
CA GLU A 1 0.15 -3.02 -7.35
C GLU A 1 -1.17 -2.64 -8.00
N TRP A 2 -1.14 -1.84 -9.06
CA TRP A 2 -2.31 -1.53 -9.88
C TRP A 2 -1.88 -1.28 -11.32
N LYS A 3 -2.85 -1.05 -12.22
CA LYS A 3 -2.60 -0.72 -13.63
C LYS A 3 -3.18 0.64 -13.96
N ASP A 4 -2.39 1.49 -14.59
CA ASP A 4 -2.79 2.81 -15.05
C ASP A 4 -2.46 2.97 -16.54
N TYR A 5 -3.49 3.20 -17.35
CA TYR A 5 -3.36 3.35 -18.80
C TYR A 5 -2.58 4.61 -19.20
N LYS A 6 -2.49 5.61 -18.32
CA LYS A 6 -1.74 6.85 -18.58
C LYS A 6 -0.22 6.62 -18.56
N PHE A 7 0.24 5.52 -17.96
CA PHE A 7 1.65 5.15 -17.86
C PHE A 7 2.04 4.05 -18.85
N THR A 8 1.32 3.90 -19.96
CA THR A 8 1.70 2.96 -21.03
C THR A 8 2.56 3.67 -22.08
N TRP A 9 3.65 3.03 -22.52
CA TRP A 9 4.49 3.52 -23.62
C TRP A 9 5.05 2.35 -24.45
N ASP A 10 5.50 2.63 -25.67
CA ASP A 10 6.19 1.65 -26.51
C ASP A 10 7.70 1.70 -26.24
N PRO A 11 8.33 0.65 -25.66
CA PRO A 11 9.76 0.64 -25.41
C PRO A 11 10.62 0.93 -26.66
N SER A 12 10.14 0.58 -27.85
CA SER A 12 10.89 0.79 -29.09
C SER A 12 11.09 2.28 -29.44
N GLU A 13 10.17 3.16 -29.02
CA GLU A 13 10.27 4.61 -29.19
C GLU A 13 11.21 5.27 -28.16
N TYR A 14 11.49 4.58 -27.04
CA TYR A 14 12.25 5.09 -25.90
C TYR A 14 13.51 4.27 -25.61
N GLY A 15 14.16 3.72 -26.65
CA GLY A 15 15.46 3.06 -26.50
C GLY A 15 15.44 1.73 -25.74
N GLY A 16 14.30 1.04 -25.74
CA GLY A 16 14.10 -0.25 -25.07
C GLY A 16 13.79 -0.14 -23.58
N VAL A 17 13.47 1.06 -23.05
CA VAL A 17 13.13 1.24 -21.63
C VAL A 17 11.80 0.56 -21.32
N THR A 18 11.84 -0.42 -20.41
CA THR A 18 10.66 -1.19 -19.98
C THR A 18 10.14 -0.80 -18.60
N GLU A 19 10.96 -0.13 -17.77
CA GLU A 19 10.58 0.32 -16.45
C GLU A 19 11.29 1.62 -16.05
N ILE A 20 10.65 2.42 -15.19
CA ILE A 20 11.19 3.64 -14.62
C ILE A 20 10.81 3.79 -13.14
N TYR A 21 11.67 4.46 -12.37
CA TYR A 21 11.48 4.72 -10.94
C TYR A 21 11.08 6.18 -10.73
N VAL A 22 9.85 6.41 -10.29
CA VAL A 22 9.28 7.76 -10.15
C VAL A 22 8.94 8.01 -8.67
N PRO A 23 9.19 9.21 -8.13
CA PRO A 23 8.69 9.58 -6.80
C PRO A 23 7.17 9.39 -6.73
N SER A 24 6.69 8.70 -5.69
CA SER A 24 5.27 8.36 -5.54
C SER A 24 4.37 9.59 -5.45
N GLU A 25 4.91 10.73 -5.02
CA GLU A 25 4.21 12.01 -4.90
C GLU A 25 3.74 12.61 -6.24
N HIS A 26 4.31 12.16 -7.37
CA HIS A 26 3.97 12.67 -8.71
C HIS A 26 2.90 11.83 -9.42
N ILE A 27 2.46 10.74 -8.81
CA ILE A 27 1.47 9.82 -9.40
C ILE A 27 0.29 9.65 -8.45
N TRP A 28 -0.83 9.18 -8.98
CA TRP A 28 -1.93 8.76 -8.13
C TRP A 28 -1.49 7.52 -7.31
N LEU A 29 -1.85 7.50 -6.03
CA LEU A 29 -1.61 6.39 -5.10
C LEU A 29 -2.94 5.95 -4.48
N PRO A 30 -3.15 4.65 -4.27
CA PRO A 30 -4.32 4.18 -3.53
C PRO A 30 -4.21 4.57 -2.05
N ASP A 31 -5.31 5.04 -1.48
CA ASP A 31 -5.43 5.51 -0.09
C ASP A 31 -5.71 4.37 0.89
N ILE A 32 -4.80 3.39 0.94
CA ILE A 32 -4.92 2.22 1.82
C ILE A 32 -4.58 2.63 3.25
N ILE A 33 -5.53 2.43 4.17
CA ILE A 33 -5.39 2.73 5.59
C ILE A 33 -5.62 1.49 6.47
N LEU A 34 -5.15 1.54 7.71
CA LEU A 34 -5.45 0.56 8.76
C LEU A 34 -6.66 1.03 9.58
N TYR A 35 -7.79 0.34 9.47
CA TYR A 35 -9.04 0.71 10.16
C TYR A 35 -9.00 0.48 11.67
N ASN A 36 -8.37 -0.59 12.14
CA ASN A 36 -8.23 -0.88 13.56
C ASN A 36 -6.92 -0.30 14.12
N ASN A 37 -6.53 0.89 13.70
CA ASN A 37 -5.35 1.60 14.21
C ASN A 37 -5.57 2.06 15.67
N ALA A 38 -4.50 1.98 16.49
CA ALA A 38 -4.52 2.36 17.90
C ALA A 38 -3.66 3.59 18.25
N ASP A 39 -2.96 4.18 17.27
CA ASP A 39 -1.90 5.17 17.47
C ASP A 39 -2.21 6.56 16.87
N GLY A 40 -3.33 6.70 16.15
CA GLY A 40 -3.79 7.96 15.56
C GLY A 40 -3.09 8.36 14.25
N ASP A 41 -1.92 7.77 13.94
CA ASP A 41 -1.26 7.91 12.64
C ASP A 41 -1.75 6.82 11.67
N TYR A 42 -2.51 7.24 10.66
CA TYR A 42 -3.16 6.35 9.69
C TYR A 42 -2.38 6.18 8.38
N ILE A 43 -1.32 6.97 8.16
CA ILE A 43 -0.69 7.15 6.84
C ILE A 43 0.70 6.51 6.81
N VAL A 44 1.06 5.97 5.65
CA VAL A 44 2.45 5.61 5.30
C VAL A 44 3.34 6.84 5.44
N THR A 45 4.17 6.89 6.48
CA THR A 45 5.00 8.05 6.81
C THR A 45 6.18 8.28 5.85
N THR A 46 6.51 7.28 5.03
CA THR A 46 7.69 7.30 4.15
C THR A 46 7.28 7.14 2.70
N MET A 47 7.30 8.23 1.94
CA MET A 47 7.13 8.21 0.48
C MET A 47 8.37 7.60 -0.18
N THR A 48 8.21 6.42 -0.77
CA THR A 48 9.25 5.75 -1.57
C THR A 48 8.96 5.87 -3.06
N LYS A 49 9.96 5.67 -3.91
CA LYS A 49 9.73 5.62 -5.37
C LYS A 49 8.82 4.45 -5.72
N ALA A 50 7.92 4.68 -6.66
CA ALA A 50 7.15 3.64 -7.34
C ALA A 50 7.86 3.20 -8.62
N ILE A 51 7.65 1.95 -9.00
CA ILE A 51 8.12 1.37 -10.25
C ILE A 51 6.97 1.42 -11.25
N LEU A 52 7.17 2.10 -12.38
CA LEU A 52 6.24 2.10 -13.50
C LEU A 52 6.80 1.20 -14.59
N HIS A 53 5.97 0.30 -15.12
CA HIS A 53 6.30 -0.54 -16.27
C HIS A 53 5.61 -0.03 -17.53
N TYR A 54 6.21 -0.31 -18.69
CA TYR A 54 5.76 0.16 -20.00
C TYR A 54 4.33 -0.27 -20.37
N ASP A 55 3.83 -1.34 -19.76
CA ASP A 55 2.49 -1.87 -19.98
C ASP A 55 1.42 -1.22 -19.07
N GLY A 56 1.80 -0.16 -18.34
CA GLY A 56 0.97 0.57 -17.39
C GLY A 56 0.92 -0.04 -15.99
N LYS A 57 1.64 -1.13 -15.70
CA LYS A 57 1.70 -1.71 -14.36
C LYS A 57 2.49 -0.80 -13.41
N VAL A 58 1.95 -0.56 -12.23
CA VAL A 58 2.56 0.25 -11.17
C VAL A 58 2.75 -0.57 -9.90
N VAL A 59 3.98 -0.59 -9.40
CA VAL A 59 4.36 -1.27 -8.15
C VAL A 59 4.87 -0.24 -7.15
N TRP A 60 4.22 -0.17 -6.00
CA TRP A 60 4.62 0.70 -4.89
C TRP A 60 4.61 -0.11 -3.60
N THR A 61 5.77 -0.18 -2.95
CA THR A 61 6.01 -0.98 -1.74
C THR A 61 6.71 -0.12 -0.69
N PRO A 62 5.97 0.78 -0.01
CA PRO A 62 6.54 1.60 1.04
C PRO A 62 6.70 0.81 2.36
N PRO A 63 7.74 1.08 3.15
CA PRO A 63 7.82 0.58 4.51
C PRO A 63 6.85 1.35 5.42
N ALA A 64 6.17 0.65 6.33
CA ALA A 64 5.25 1.26 7.30
C ALA A 64 5.31 0.54 8.65
N ILE A 65 5.10 1.29 9.72
CA ILE A 65 4.92 0.76 11.08
C ILE A 65 3.41 0.86 11.39
N PHE A 66 2.78 -0.28 11.61
CA PHE A 66 1.35 -0.36 11.94
C PHE A 66 1.17 -0.72 13.40
N LYS A 67 0.35 0.05 14.10
CA LYS A 67 -0.07 -0.25 15.46
C LYS A 67 -1.58 -0.49 15.46
N SER A 68 -1.99 -1.74 15.61
CA SER A 68 -3.39 -2.12 15.64
C SER A 68 -3.92 -2.29 17.06
N SER A 69 -5.20 -2.00 17.23
CA SER A 69 -5.98 -2.45 18.37
C SER A 69 -6.28 -3.94 18.19
N CYS A 70 -5.99 -4.72 19.22
CA CYS A 70 -6.26 -6.14 19.30
C CYS A 70 -6.90 -6.46 20.65
N GLU A 71 -7.95 -7.29 20.64
CA GLU A 71 -8.57 -7.79 21.85
C GLU A 71 -7.70 -8.91 22.44
N ILE A 72 -7.37 -8.79 23.73
CA ILE A 72 -6.46 -9.71 24.42
C ILE A 72 -7.27 -10.62 25.33
N ASP A 73 -7.17 -11.93 25.11
CA ASP A 73 -7.81 -12.94 25.93
C ASP A 73 -6.82 -13.49 26.97
N VAL A 74 -7.09 -13.22 28.25
CA VAL A 74 -6.20 -13.57 29.38
C VAL A 74 -6.63 -14.83 30.13
N GLU A 75 -7.53 -15.66 29.57
CA GLU A 75 -8.07 -16.87 30.24
C GLU A 75 -6.96 -17.84 30.70
N PHE A 76 -5.90 -18.02 29.90
CA PHE A 76 -4.83 -19.00 30.15
C PHE A 76 -3.46 -18.39 30.45
N PHE A 77 -3.40 -17.13 30.91
CA PHE A 77 -2.13 -16.45 31.20
C PHE A 77 -1.21 -17.28 32.12
N PRO A 78 0.11 -17.42 31.85
CA PRO A 78 0.89 -16.81 30.76
C PRO A 78 1.04 -17.68 29.49
N PHE A 79 0.19 -18.69 29.31
CA PHE A 79 0.21 -19.65 28.18
C PHE A 79 -0.93 -19.42 27.18
N ASP A 80 -1.50 -18.22 27.22
CA ASP A 80 -2.54 -17.75 26.33
C ASP A 80 -2.07 -17.67 24.87
N LYS A 81 -3.04 -17.73 23.95
CA LYS A 81 -2.82 -17.53 22.52
C LYS A 81 -3.64 -16.34 22.07
N GLN A 82 -3.00 -15.40 21.40
CA GLN A 82 -3.65 -14.19 20.91
C GLN A 82 -3.88 -14.27 19.40
N THR A 83 -5.07 -13.87 18.96
CA THR A 83 -5.39 -13.75 17.53
C THR A 83 -5.66 -12.29 17.20
N CYS A 84 -4.67 -11.63 16.62
CA CYS A 84 -4.76 -10.24 16.20
C CYS A 84 -4.89 -10.13 14.69
N PHE A 85 -5.79 -9.26 14.22
CA PHE A 85 -6.00 -9.01 12.80
C PHE A 85 -5.63 -7.58 12.42
N LEU A 86 -5.26 -7.38 11.16
CA LEU A 86 -5.06 -6.06 10.57
C LEU A 86 -6.14 -5.85 9.51
N LYS A 87 -6.94 -4.80 9.65
CA LYS A 87 -8.02 -4.48 8.71
C LYS A 87 -7.58 -3.34 7.79
N PHE A 88 -7.19 -3.69 6.58
CA PHE A 88 -6.83 -2.73 5.53
C PHE A 88 -7.99 -2.45 4.59
N GLY A 89 -8.08 -1.21 4.10
CA GLY A 89 -9.01 -0.84 3.04
C GLY A 89 -8.78 0.58 2.56
N SER A 90 -9.42 0.94 1.45
CA SER A 90 -9.49 2.34 1.01
C SER A 90 -10.29 3.17 2.01
N TRP A 91 -9.91 4.43 2.17
CA TRP A 91 -10.65 5.40 2.98
C TRP A 91 -11.75 6.10 2.17
N SER A 92 -11.45 6.47 0.92
CA SER A 92 -12.27 7.36 0.11
C SER A 92 -13.02 6.65 -1.03
N PHE A 93 -12.60 5.43 -1.40
CA PHE A 93 -13.16 4.67 -2.52
C PHE A 93 -13.90 3.42 -2.00
N ASP A 94 -14.99 3.07 -2.68
CA ASP A 94 -15.70 1.82 -2.44
C ASP A 94 -15.12 0.67 -3.29
N GLY A 95 -15.69 -0.54 -3.18
CA GLY A 95 -15.22 -1.72 -3.90
C GLY A 95 -15.65 -1.80 -5.38
N PHE A 96 -16.37 -0.82 -5.91
CA PHE A 96 -16.88 -0.81 -7.28
C PHE A 96 -16.14 0.18 -8.19
N GLN A 97 -15.24 0.98 -7.63
CA GLN A 97 -14.37 1.92 -8.35
C GLN A 97 -13.02 1.29 -8.68
#